data_AF-A0AAD9EV21-F1
#
_entry.id   AF-A0AAD9EV21-F1
#
_cell.length_a   1.000
_cell.length_b   1.000
_cell.length_c   1.000
_cell.angle_alpha   90.00
_cell.angle_beta   90.00
_cell.angle_gamma   90.00
#
_symmetry.space_group_name_H-M   'P 1'
#
loop_
_entity.id
_entity.type
_entity.pdbx_description
1 polymer ?
#
loop_
_entity_poly.entity_id
_entity_poly.type
_entity_poly.pdbx_seq_one_letter_code
_entity_poly.pdbx_strand_id
1 'polypeptide(L)'
;VHVGTSHQEQRVVGYLTSTHLHAIEGDASVRCEQLDLLLQWGAEFRHASSQPPEGEKVLEDLVAFDVVLGDLNFDNCSSEDKLEQQHALFTQYKDPCRLGPGEDKPWALGTLLDPSGLYDDEVSSPESLQKVMENEEGRKEYLVFPPSKSQCPASSQKGRKIPLKGNGRRIDYMLYSDEGLQPDWKLDIEEFSFVTQLAGLTDHLSVAMRLAVSTGEEEP
;
A
#
# COMPACT_ATOMS: atom_id res chain seq x y z
N VAL A 1 8.41 -3.50 -16.53
CA VAL A 1 9.74 -4.10 -16.28
C VAL A 1 9.84 -5.42 -17.03
N HIS A 2 10.92 -5.69 -17.76
CA HIS A 2 11.16 -7.02 -18.33
C HIS A 2 11.81 -7.90 -17.27
N VAL A 3 11.18 -9.03 -16.93
CA VAL A 3 11.63 -9.90 -15.83
C VAL A 3 12.19 -11.23 -16.30
N GLY A 4 11.94 -11.62 -17.56
CA GLY A 4 12.49 -12.83 -18.14
C GLY A 4 11.77 -13.24 -19.40
N THR A 5 12.00 -14.47 -19.83
CA THR A 5 11.39 -15.06 -21.03
C THR A 5 10.89 -16.46 -20.69
N SER A 6 9.71 -16.83 -21.18
CA SER A 6 9.15 -18.18 -21.01
C SER A 6 9.87 -19.20 -21.90
N HIS A 7 9.58 -20.48 -21.68
CA HIS A 7 10.07 -21.58 -22.54
C HIS A 7 9.62 -21.47 -24.00
N GLN A 8 8.55 -20.73 -24.28
CA GLN A 8 8.05 -20.46 -25.63
C GLN A 8 8.62 -19.17 -26.23
N GLU A 9 9.71 -18.65 -25.66
CA GLU A 9 10.32 -17.37 -26.04
C GLU A 9 9.38 -16.15 -25.86
N GLN A 10 8.35 -16.27 -25.02
CA GLN A 10 7.45 -15.16 -24.71
C GLN A 10 8.07 -14.25 -23.66
N ARG A 11 7.96 -12.94 -23.85
CA ARG A 11 8.45 -11.97 -22.87
C ARG A 11 7.61 -12.03 -21.61
N VAL A 12 8.28 -12.09 -20.45
CA VAL A 12 7.65 -11.97 -19.14
C VAL A 12 7.91 -10.58 -18.59
N VAL A 13 6.86 -9.89 -18.17
CA VAL A 13 6.91 -8.51 -17.70
C VAL A 13 6.23 -8.34 -16.34
N GLY A 14 6.60 -7.30 -15.63
CA GLY A 14 5.89 -6.82 -14.44
C GLY A 14 5.60 -5.32 -14.53
N TYR A 15 4.47 -4.90 -13.98
CA TYR A 15 4.03 -3.51 -13.93
C TYR A 15 4.17 -2.96 -12.51
N LEU A 16 4.61 -1.71 -12.42
CA LEU A 16 4.82 -1.01 -11.15
C LEU A 16 4.39 0.44 -11.32
N THR A 17 3.45 0.87 -10.48
CA THR A 17 2.98 2.25 -10.40
C THR A 17 3.23 2.78 -9.00
N SER A 18 3.88 3.95 -8.91
CA SER A 18 4.11 4.65 -7.65
C SER A 18 3.50 6.04 -7.73
N THR A 19 2.72 6.44 -6.71
CA THR A 19 2.02 7.72 -6.67
C THR A 19 2.11 8.39 -5.30
N HIS A 20 1.80 9.69 -5.26
CA HIS A 20 1.60 10.48 -4.05
C HIS A 20 0.34 11.33 -4.26
N LEU A 21 -0.74 11.03 -3.53
CA LEU A 21 -2.05 11.66 -3.74
C LEU A 21 -2.23 12.96 -2.94
N HIS A 22 -3.32 13.68 -3.23
CA HIS A 22 -3.67 14.92 -2.57
C HIS A 22 -3.81 14.78 -1.04
N ALA A 23 -3.03 15.57 -0.31
CA ALA A 23 -2.84 15.41 1.14
C ALA A 23 -3.87 16.11 2.04
N ILE A 24 -4.71 17.01 1.49
CA ILE A 24 -5.62 17.80 2.33
C ILE A 24 -6.74 16.91 2.87
N GLU A 25 -6.85 16.83 4.19
CA GLU A 25 -7.93 16.11 4.86
C GLU A 25 -9.30 16.71 4.51
N GLY A 26 -10.28 15.85 4.24
CA GLY A 26 -11.64 16.25 3.87
C GLY A 26 -11.86 16.43 2.36
N ASP A 27 -10.80 16.49 1.55
CA ASP A 27 -10.89 16.59 0.09
C ASP A 27 -11.03 15.21 -0.60
N ALA A 28 -11.90 14.37 -0.05
CA ALA A 28 -12.09 12.98 -0.49
C ALA A 28 -12.45 12.88 -1.99
N SER A 29 -13.25 13.82 -2.51
CA SER A 29 -13.61 13.83 -3.94
C SER A 29 -12.41 14.02 -4.85
N VAL A 30 -11.41 14.81 -4.43
CA VAL A 30 -10.18 15.03 -5.20
C VAL A 30 -9.36 13.74 -5.24
N ARG A 31 -9.19 13.08 -4.09
CA ARG A 31 -8.50 11.78 -4.04
C ARG A 31 -9.22 10.71 -4.85
N CYS A 32 -10.56 10.65 -4.80
CA CYS A 32 -11.32 9.73 -5.65
C CYS A 32 -11.07 9.98 -7.15
N GLU A 33 -11.11 11.23 -7.61
CA GLU A 33 -10.79 11.56 -9.01
C GLU A 33 -9.35 11.18 -9.38
N GLN A 34 -8.40 11.39 -8.46
CA GLN A 34 -7.01 10.94 -8.68
C GLN A 34 -6.89 9.41 -8.77
N LEU A 35 -7.68 8.66 -7.99
CA LEU A 35 -7.71 7.20 -8.05
C LEU A 35 -8.35 6.70 -9.36
N ASP A 36 -9.37 7.39 -9.88
CA ASP A 36 -9.95 7.12 -11.20
C ASP A 36 -8.90 7.33 -12.31
N LEU A 37 -8.20 8.46 -12.28
CA LEU A 37 -7.11 8.76 -13.21
C LEU A 37 -5.95 7.77 -13.11
N LEU A 38 -5.61 7.33 -11.89
CA LEU A 38 -4.59 6.30 -11.66
C LEU A 38 -4.93 5.00 -12.39
N LEU A 39 -6.18 4.52 -12.29
CA LEU A 39 -6.64 3.33 -13.00
C LEU A 39 -6.63 3.53 -14.53
N GLN A 40 -7.10 4.68 -14.99
CA GLN A 40 -7.09 5.02 -16.42
C GLN A 40 -5.67 5.03 -16.98
N TRP A 41 -4.75 5.75 -16.34
CA TRP A 41 -3.36 5.85 -16.78
C TRP A 41 -2.61 4.53 -16.67
N GLY A 42 -2.91 3.70 -15.67
CA GLY A 42 -2.37 2.35 -15.57
C GLY A 42 -2.76 1.49 -16.78
N ALA A 43 -4.04 1.51 -17.16
CA ALA A 43 -4.54 0.79 -18.34
C ALA A 43 -3.94 1.34 -19.65
N GLU A 44 -3.86 2.67 -19.81
CA GLU A 44 -3.23 3.31 -20.96
C GLU A 44 -1.74 2.95 -21.07
N PHE A 45 -1.01 2.98 -19.96
CA PHE A 45 0.41 2.61 -19.91
C PHE A 45 0.61 1.15 -20.30
N ARG A 46 -0.21 0.23 -19.77
CA ARG A 46 -0.16 -1.19 -20.14
C ARG A 46 -0.41 -1.36 -21.63
N HIS A 47 -1.46 -0.73 -22.17
CA HIS A 47 -1.77 -0.80 -23.60
C HIS A 47 -0.63 -0.26 -24.48
N ALA A 48 -0.03 0.87 -24.12
CA ALA A 48 1.03 1.51 -24.88
C ALA A 48 2.40 0.80 -24.77
N SER A 49 2.62 0.03 -23.71
CA SER A 49 3.90 -0.66 -23.44
C SER A 49 3.89 -2.14 -23.82
N SER A 50 2.72 -2.72 -24.08
CA SER A 50 2.58 -4.00 -24.77
C SER A 50 3.15 -3.92 -26.18
N GLN A 51 3.93 -4.94 -26.59
CA GLN A 51 4.51 -5.00 -27.94
C GLN A 51 3.40 -5.01 -29.01
N PRO A 52 3.45 -4.14 -30.03
CA PRO A 52 2.53 -4.22 -31.16
C PRO A 52 2.83 -5.46 -32.02
N PRO A 53 1.80 -6.10 -32.62
CA PRO A 53 1.99 -7.24 -33.51
C PRO A 53 2.56 -6.76 -34.85
N GLU A 54 3.88 -6.66 -34.98
CA GLU A 54 4.55 -6.52 -36.28
C GLU A 54 5.56 -7.65 -36.51
N GLY A 55 5.30 -8.49 -37.53
CA GLY A 55 6.14 -9.63 -37.90
C GLY A 55 5.79 -10.93 -37.15
N GLU A 56 6.14 -12.07 -37.76
CA GLU A 56 5.60 -13.41 -37.46
C GLU A 56 5.51 -13.78 -35.95
N LYS A 57 4.28 -14.11 -35.51
CA LYS A 57 3.95 -14.78 -34.24
C LYS A 57 4.57 -14.17 -32.97
N VAL A 58 4.53 -12.85 -32.80
CA VAL A 58 4.80 -12.26 -31.50
C VAL A 58 3.61 -12.57 -30.58
N LEU A 59 3.85 -13.42 -29.59
CA LEU A 59 2.89 -13.77 -28.55
C LEU A 59 2.75 -12.60 -27.56
N GLU A 60 1.57 -12.42 -26.97
CA GLU A 60 1.35 -11.38 -25.95
C GLU A 60 2.31 -11.56 -24.76
N ASP A 61 2.71 -10.43 -24.16
CA ASP A 61 3.56 -10.41 -22.97
C ASP A 61 2.87 -11.15 -21.80
N LEU A 62 3.61 -12.02 -21.12
CA LEU A 62 3.15 -12.69 -19.90
C LEU A 62 3.36 -11.78 -18.71
N VAL A 63 2.30 -11.46 -17.97
CA VAL A 63 2.41 -10.59 -16.79
C VAL A 63 2.69 -11.43 -15.55
N ALA A 64 3.82 -11.19 -14.89
CA ALA A 64 4.23 -11.85 -13.65
C ALA A 64 3.65 -11.16 -12.41
N PHE A 65 3.59 -9.83 -12.42
CA PHE A 65 3.01 -9.03 -11.34
C PHE A 65 2.53 -7.67 -11.88
N ASP A 66 1.54 -7.10 -11.20
CA ASP A 66 1.12 -5.72 -11.37
C ASP A 66 0.88 -5.10 -9.99
N VAL A 67 1.63 -4.05 -9.67
CA VAL A 67 1.69 -3.46 -8.33
C VAL A 67 1.46 -1.97 -8.39
N VAL A 68 0.61 -1.48 -7.48
CA VAL A 68 0.37 -0.05 -7.22
C VAL A 68 0.79 0.24 -5.79
N LEU A 69 1.63 1.26 -5.59
CA LEU A 69 2.09 1.65 -4.27
C LEU A 69 2.22 3.17 -4.09
N GLY A 70 2.37 3.59 -2.85
CA GLY A 70 2.71 4.97 -2.50
C GLY A 70 1.86 5.54 -1.38
N ASP A 71 2.03 6.84 -1.15
CA ASP A 71 1.26 7.59 -0.16
C ASP A 71 -0.07 8.04 -0.78
N LEU A 72 -1.15 7.42 -0.32
CA LEU A 72 -2.49 7.73 -0.82
C LEU A 72 -3.20 8.80 0.02
N ASN A 73 -2.63 9.23 1.14
CA ASN A 73 -3.17 10.28 2.01
C ASN A 73 -4.61 10.07 2.52
N PHE A 74 -5.09 8.83 2.53
CA PHE A 74 -6.34 8.42 3.16
C PHE A 74 -6.13 7.10 3.90
N ASP A 75 -6.87 6.87 4.98
CA ASP A 75 -6.76 5.64 5.76
C ASP A 75 -7.90 4.64 5.49
N ASN A 76 -7.75 3.42 6.00
CA ASN A 76 -8.78 2.38 5.93
C ASN A 76 -9.48 2.14 7.29
N CYS A 77 -9.61 3.16 8.14
CA CYS A 77 -10.23 3.00 9.47
C CYS A 77 -11.13 4.16 9.92
N SER A 78 -10.98 5.35 9.35
CA SER A 78 -11.76 6.56 9.65
C SER A 78 -13.08 6.60 8.87
N SER A 79 -14.03 7.39 9.36
CA SER A 79 -15.30 7.60 8.65
C SER A 79 -15.20 8.68 7.57
N GLU A 80 -14.17 9.52 7.68
CA GLU A 80 -13.85 10.67 6.87
C GLU A 80 -13.34 10.23 5.49
N ASP A 81 -12.58 9.13 5.44
CA ASP A 81 -11.99 8.56 4.22
C ASP A 81 -12.88 7.46 3.57
N LYS A 82 -14.16 7.39 3.93
CA LYS A 82 -15.07 6.31 3.49
C LYS A 82 -15.22 6.21 1.97
N LEU A 83 -15.15 7.33 1.24
CA LEU A 83 -15.35 7.34 -0.20
C LEU A 83 -14.18 6.65 -0.91
N GLU A 84 -12.96 6.99 -0.50
CA GLU A 84 -11.72 6.41 -0.98
C GLU A 84 -11.63 4.93 -0.60
N GLN A 85 -12.01 4.58 0.63
CA GLN A 85 -12.08 3.20 1.09
C GLN A 85 -12.97 2.33 0.20
N GLN A 86 -14.00 2.89 -0.45
CA GLN A 86 -14.94 2.16 -1.31
C GLN A 86 -14.58 2.26 -2.80
N HIS A 87 -13.45 2.87 -3.14
CA HIS A 87 -13.03 3.10 -4.52
C HIS A 87 -12.80 1.79 -5.30
N ALA A 88 -13.06 1.82 -6.61
CA ALA A 88 -12.91 0.68 -7.51
C ALA A 88 -11.47 0.14 -7.59
N LEU A 89 -10.47 0.95 -7.21
CA LEU A 89 -9.06 0.54 -7.09
C LEU A 89 -8.93 -0.75 -6.27
N PHE A 90 -9.64 -0.84 -5.14
CA PHE A 90 -9.59 -2.01 -4.25
C PHE A 90 -10.35 -3.24 -4.77
N THR A 91 -11.05 -3.11 -5.90
CA THR A 91 -11.63 -4.25 -6.62
C THR A 91 -10.63 -4.86 -7.60
N GLN A 92 -9.81 -4.03 -8.24
CA GLN A 92 -8.81 -4.44 -9.23
C GLN A 92 -7.45 -4.80 -8.60
N TYR A 93 -7.10 -4.13 -7.50
CA TYR A 93 -5.87 -4.32 -6.75
C TYR A 93 -6.18 -4.69 -5.31
N LYS A 94 -5.61 -5.80 -4.86
CA LYS A 94 -5.75 -6.35 -3.52
C LYS A 94 -4.79 -5.68 -2.56
N ASP A 95 -5.29 -5.35 -1.38
CA ASP A 95 -4.52 -4.83 -0.26
C ASP A 95 -4.29 -5.96 0.76
N PRO A 96 -3.03 -6.41 0.98
CA PRO A 96 -2.71 -7.45 1.95
C PRO A 96 -3.16 -7.12 3.38
N CYS A 97 -3.21 -5.86 3.76
CA CYS A 97 -3.57 -5.39 5.11
C CYS A 97 -5.08 -5.26 5.33
N ARG A 98 -5.90 -5.40 4.29
CA ARG A 98 -7.32 -5.06 4.32
C ARG A 98 -8.21 -6.30 4.52
N LEU A 99 -9.25 -6.15 5.36
CA LEU A 99 -10.39 -7.07 5.41
C LEU A 99 -11.55 -6.55 4.57
N GLY A 100 -11.78 -5.24 4.60
CA GLY A 100 -12.85 -4.56 3.87
C GLY A 100 -12.71 -3.04 3.94
N PRO A 101 -13.65 -2.29 3.32
CA PRO A 101 -13.66 -0.84 3.40
C PRO A 101 -13.87 -0.39 4.86
N GLY A 102 -12.90 0.36 5.40
CA GLY A 102 -12.92 0.82 6.79
C GLY A 102 -12.50 -0.24 7.82
N GLU A 103 -11.99 -1.39 7.37
CA GLU A 103 -11.57 -2.48 8.24
C GLU A 103 -10.22 -3.09 7.79
N ASP A 104 -9.19 -2.83 8.59
CA ASP A 104 -7.88 -3.44 8.46
C ASP A 104 -7.77 -4.76 9.24
N LYS A 105 -6.87 -5.63 8.80
CA LYS A 105 -6.50 -6.85 9.52
C LYS A 105 -5.88 -6.49 10.88
N PRO A 106 -6.06 -7.34 11.91
CA PRO A 106 -5.57 -7.03 13.26
C PRO A 106 -4.06 -6.75 13.38
N TRP A 107 -3.26 -7.29 12.46
CA TRP A 107 -1.81 -7.10 12.43
C TRP A 107 -1.35 -5.88 11.63
N ALA A 108 -2.24 -5.25 10.85
CA ALA A 108 -1.89 -4.08 10.06
C ALA A 108 -1.62 -2.88 10.98
N LEU A 109 -0.64 -2.07 10.61
CA LEU A 109 -0.22 -0.88 11.35
C LEU A 109 -0.52 0.39 10.56
N GLY A 110 -0.84 1.46 11.28
CA GLY A 110 -0.76 2.81 10.76
C GLY A 110 0.68 3.12 10.35
N THR A 111 0.82 3.95 9.33
CA THR A 111 2.12 4.27 8.72
C THR A 111 2.53 5.71 8.97
N LEU A 112 1.60 6.58 9.39
CA LEU A 112 1.90 7.96 9.75
C LEU A 112 2.25 8.09 11.24
N LEU A 113 3.46 8.56 11.53
CA LEU A 113 3.96 8.86 12.87
C LEU A 113 3.50 10.25 13.33
N ASP A 114 3.20 10.42 14.61
CA ASP A 114 2.90 11.75 15.19
C ASP A 114 4.18 12.60 15.19
N PRO A 115 4.23 13.71 14.42
CA PRO A 115 5.44 14.53 14.31
C PRO A 115 5.92 15.11 15.64
N SER A 116 5.02 15.21 16.64
CA SER A 116 5.36 15.74 17.97
C SER A 116 6.25 14.80 18.80
N GLY A 117 6.29 13.50 18.47
CA GLY A 117 7.12 12.50 19.15
C GLY A 117 8.29 11.96 18.31
N LEU A 118 8.48 12.46 17.08
CA LEU A 118 9.40 11.86 16.11
C LEU A 118 10.87 11.80 16.56
N TYR A 119 11.28 12.74 17.42
CA TYR A 119 12.66 12.87 17.90
C TYR A 119 12.82 12.47 19.38
N ASP A 120 11.82 11.81 19.96
CA ASP A 120 11.96 11.27 21.30
C ASP A 120 13.00 10.12 21.29
N ASP A 121 13.78 10.02 22.37
CA ASP A 121 14.83 9.01 22.50
C ASP A 121 14.26 7.59 22.32
N GLU A 122 13.02 7.36 22.74
CA GLU A 122 12.28 6.10 22.66
C GLU A 122 11.99 5.63 21.23
N VAL A 123 11.96 6.51 20.23
CA VAL A 123 11.68 6.18 18.81
C VAL A 123 12.80 6.58 17.86
N SER A 124 13.92 7.06 18.39
CA SER A 124 15.04 7.58 17.61
C SER A 124 15.92 6.54 16.92
N SER A 125 15.76 5.25 17.20
CA SER A 125 16.50 4.15 16.56
C SER A 125 15.56 3.09 15.95
N PRO A 126 15.99 2.37 14.90
CA PRO A 126 15.17 1.35 14.26
C PRO A 126 14.61 0.30 15.23
N GLU A 127 15.45 -0.19 16.15
CA GLU A 127 15.09 -1.23 17.13
C GLU A 127 14.16 -0.69 18.22
N SER A 128 14.30 0.59 18.60
CA SER A 128 13.42 1.21 19.59
C SER A 128 12.05 1.48 18.99
N LEU A 129 11.99 2.04 17.79
CA LEU A 129 10.74 2.25 17.06
C LEU A 129 10.01 0.93 16.79
N GLN A 130 10.72 -0.15 16.45
CA GLN A 130 10.11 -1.48 16.29
C GLN A 130 9.41 -1.93 17.58
N LYS A 131 10.08 -1.83 18.73
CA LYS A 131 9.48 -2.20 20.04
C LYS A 131 8.25 -1.37 20.36
N VAL A 132 8.26 -0.08 20.01
CA VAL A 132 7.11 0.81 20.18
C VAL A 132 5.95 0.39 19.27
N MET A 133 6.21 0.03 18.02
CA MET A 133 5.17 -0.43 17.07
C MET A 133 4.56 -1.78 17.47
N GLU A 134 5.32 -2.67 18.08
CA GLU A 134 4.83 -3.96 18.60
C GLU A 134 3.94 -3.78 19.85
N ASN A 135 4.10 -2.68 20.60
CA ASN A 135 3.33 -2.37 21.80
C ASN A 135 2.09 -1.49 21.50
N GLU A 136 0.92 -1.87 22.03
CA GLU A 136 -0.33 -1.15 21.76
C GLU A 136 -0.33 0.28 22.32
N GLU A 137 0.20 0.49 23.52
CA GLU A 137 0.33 1.82 24.12
C GLU A 137 1.32 2.70 23.36
N GLY A 138 2.43 2.12 22.90
CA GLY A 138 3.41 2.77 22.06
C GLY A 138 2.81 3.22 20.74
N ARG A 139 2.04 2.37 20.07
CA ARG A 139 1.29 2.76 18.86
C ARG A 139 0.36 3.95 19.12
N LYS A 140 -0.39 3.94 20.23
CA LYS A 140 -1.30 5.04 20.59
C LYS A 140 -0.60 6.36 20.88
N GLU A 141 0.67 6.31 21.27
CA GLU A 141 1.46 7.50 21.57
C GLU A 141 2.17 8.07 20.34
N TYR A 142 2.63 7.20 19.43
CA TYR A 142 3.53 7.60 18.33
C TYR A 142 2.93 7.48 16.93
N LEU A 143 1.77 6.85 16.73
CA LEU A 143 1.07 6.87 15.45
C LEU A 143 -0.03 7.92 15.46
N VAL A 144 -0.28 8.53 14.31
CA VAL A 144 -1.44 9.39 14.11
C VAL A 144 -2.69 8.52 14.03
N PHE A 145 -3.69 8.83 14.86
CA PHE A 145 -5.04 8.25 14.77
C PHE A 145 -6.05 9.23 14.16
N PRO A 146 -7.15 8.73 13.56
CA PRO A 146 -8.22 9.59 13.06
C PRO A 146 -8.74 10.55 14.14
N PRO A 147 -8.97 11.83 13.81
CA PRO A 147 -9.47 12.79 14.78
C PRO A 147 -10.87 12.39 15.26
N SER A 148 -11.09 12.39 16.58
CA SER A 148 -12.45 12.19 17.11
C SER A 148 -13.30 13.43 16.80
N LYS A 149 -14.55 13.22 16.34
CA LYS A 149 -15.51 14.29 15.96
C LYS A 149 -15.78 15.37 17.03
N SER A 150 -15.35 15.15 18.27
CA SER A 150 -15.51 16.07 19.40
C SER A 150 -14.27 16.90 19.74
N GLN A 151 -13.17 16.80 18.97
CA GLN A 151 -11.89 17.38 19.37
C GLN A 151 -11.23 18.27 18.31
N CYS A 152 -10.52 19.29 18.79
CA CYS A 152 -9.80 20.24 17.96
C CYS A 152 -8.60 19.57 17.26
N PRO A 153 -8.40 19.79 15.94
CA PRO A 153 -7.31 19.19 15.15
C PRO A 153 -5.89 19.56 15.60
N ALA A 154 -5.71 20.67 16.31
CA ALA A 154 -4.42 21.31 16.51
C ALA A 154 -3.64 20.85 17.75
N SER A 155 -3.88 19.65 18.26
CA SER A 155 -3.29 19.24 19.55
C SER A 155 -2.78 17.82 19.55
N SER A 156 -1.50 17.67 19.88
CA SER A 156 -0.75 16.41 19.98
C SER A 156 -1.57 15.34 20.72
N GLN A 157 -1.51 14.11 20.20
CA GLN A 157 -2.16 12.94 20.81
C GLN A 157 -1.36 12.44 22.03
N LYS A 158 -0.10 12.86 22.14
CA LYS A 158 0.82 12.52 23.23
C LYS A 158 0.24 12.90 24.60
N GLY A 159 0.19 11.92 25.50
CA GLY A 159 -0.32 12.09 26.87
C GLY A 159 -1.85 12.15 27.03
N ARG A 160 -2.63 11.98 25.96
CA ARG A 160 -4.10 11.99 26.04
C ARG A 160 -4.67 10.60 26.29
N LYS A 161 -5.53 10.50 27.32
CA LYS A 161 -6.30 9.29 27.62
C LYS A 161 -7.60 9.25 26.80
N ILE A 162 -7.48 9.18 25.48
CA ILE A 162 -8.63 8.98 24.59
C ILE A 162 -8.69 7.48 24.25
N PRO A 163 -9.89 6.87 24.24
CA PRO A 163 -10.03 5.51 23.72
C PRO A 163 -9.80 5.51 22.21
N LEU A 164 -8.53 5.43 21.82
CA LEU A 164 -8.10 5.19 20.45
C LEU A 164 -8.37 3.73 20.09
N LYS A 165 -9.00 3.50 18.93
CA LYS A 165 -9.29 2.16 18.40
C LYS A 165 -8.46 1.91 17.15
N GLY A 166 -8.03 0.67 16.97
CA GLY A 166 -7.20 0.26 15.84
C GLY A 166 -5.71 0.52 16.08
N ASN A 167 -4.94 0.50 15.00
CA ASN A 167 -3.48 0.55 15.03
C ASN A 167 -2.91 1.81 14.34
N GLY A 168 -3.65 2.93 14.31
CA GLY A 168 -3.24 4.18 13.64
C GLY A 168 -3.74 4.31 12.20
N ARG A 169 -3.44 5.45 11.57
CA ARG A 169 -3.78 5.75 10.17
C ARG A 169 -2.75 5.13 9.24
N ARG A 170 -3.19 4.17 8.43
CA ARG A 170 -2.38 3.54 7.38
C ARG A 170 -2.69 4.22 6.06
N ILE A 171 -1.79 5.10 5.63
CA ILE A 171 -1.97 5.94 4.43
C ILE A 171 -0.99 5.57 3.31
N ASP A 172 0.04 4.79 3.63
CA ASP A 172 0.98 4.23 2.68
C ASP A 172 0.53 2.83 2.27
N TYR A 173 0.31 2.62 0.98
CA TYR A 173 -0.26 1.39 0.43
C TYR A 173 0.73 0.65 -0.45
N MET A 174 0.60 -0.68 -0.46
CA MET A 174 1.26 -1.57 -1.40
C MET A 174 0.26 -2.63 -1.85
N LEU A 175 -0.25 -2.45 -3.06
CA LEU A 175 -1.35 -3.20 -3.64
C LEU A 175 -0.86 -4.05 -4.80
N TYR A 176 -1.50 -5.18 -5.04
CA TYR A 176 -1.16 -6.06 -6.16
C TYR A 176 -2.41 -6.56 -6.88
N SER A 177 -2.32 -6.80 -8.18
CA SER A 177 -3.36 -7.49 -8.93
C SER A 177 -2.91 -8.91 -9.29
N ASP A 178 -3.82 -9.86 -9.14
CA ASP A 178 -3.73 -11.19 -9.73
C ASP A 178 -4.65 -11.34 -10.95
N GLU A 179 -5.28 -10.26 -11.41
CA GLU A 179 -6.06 -10.24 -12.64
C GLU A 179 -5.15 -10.25 -13.87
N GLY A 180 -5.48 -11.10 -14.84
CA GLY A 180 -4.71 -11.19 -16.10
C GLY A 180 -3.36 -11.90 -15.96
N LEU A 181 -3.09 -12.56 -14.83
CA LEU A 181 -2.04 -13.57 -14.75
C LEU A 181 -2.40 -14.77 -15.65
N GLN A 182 -1.38 -15.48 -16.12
CA GLN A 182 -1.60 -16.74 -16.84
C GLN A 182 -2.31 -17.76 -15.93
N PRO A 183 -3.26 -18.56 -16.45
CA PRO A 183 -4.06 -19.47 -15.62
C PRO A 183 -3.24 -20.45 -14.76
N ASP A 184 -2.07 -20.87 -15.25
CA ASP A 184 -1.19 -21.81 -14.56
C ASP A 184 -0.17 -21.12 -13.63
N TRP A 185 -0.16 -19.78 -13.61
CA TRP A 185 0.74 -19.01 -12.76
C TRP A 185 0.08 -18.73 -11.42
N LYS A 186 0.87 -18.88 -10.36
CA LYS A 186 0.46 -18.57 -9.00
C LYS A 186 1.27 -17.42 -8.47
N LEU A 187 0.58 -16.39 -8.01
CA LEU A 187 1.13 -15.23 -7.31
C LEU A 187 0.81 -15.32 -5.82
N ASP A 188 1.82 -15.53 -5.00
CA ASP A 188 1.71 -15.58 -3.54
C ASP A 188 2.39 -14.39 -2.89
N ILE A 189 1.83 -13.88 -1.79
CA ILE A 189 2.51 -12.93 -0.91
C ILE A 189 3.38 -13.76 0.04
N GLU A 190 4.68 -13.72 -0.17
CA GLU A 190 5.65 -14.43 0.68
C GLU A 190 5.88 -13.65 1.99
N GLU A 191 5.94 -12.32 1.90
CA GLU A 191 6.24 -11.45 3.03
C GLU A 191 5.56 -10.09 2.88
N PHE A 192 5.13 -9.51 3.99
CA PHE A 192 4.68 -8.12 4.11
C PHE A 192 5.21 -7.53 5.40
N SER A 193 5.83 -6.35 5.34
CA SER A 193 6.48 -5.73 6.50
C SER A 193 6.28 -4.22 6.58
N PHE A 194 6.21 -3.74 7.82
CA PHE A 194 6.34 -2.33 8.18
C PHE A 194 7.77 -2.11 8.68
N VAL A 195 8.49 -1.17 8.08
CA VAL A 195 9.94 -1.02 8.21
C VAL A 195 10.28 0.22 9.04
N THR A 196 11.02 0.03 10.13
CA THR A 196 11.40 1.07 11.09
C THR A 196 12.81 1.62 10.88
N GLN A 197 13.53 1.19 9.84
CA GLN A 197 14.93 1.58 9.59
C GLN A 197 15.15 3.07 9.39
N LEU A 198 14.10 3.84 9.08
CA LEU A 198 14.15 5.28 8.90
C LEU A 198 13.69 6.07 10.15
N ALA A 199 13.71 5.43 11.31
CA ALA A 199 13.45 6.07 12.61
C ALA A 199 14.20 7.40 12.75
N GLY A 200 13.48 8.48 13.10
CA GLY A 200 14.03 9.83 13.26
C GLY A 200 14.41 10.56 11.96
N LEU A 201 14.22 9.95 10.78
CA LEU A 201 14.55 10.54 9.47
C LEU A 201 13.31 10.94 8.65
N THR A 202 12.15 10.37 8.95
CA THR A 202 10.87 10.62 8.28
C THR A 202 9.72 10.33 9.24
N ASP A 203 8.57 10.94 9.00
CA ASP A 203 7.32 10.72 9.73
C ASP A 203 6.46 9.58 9.14
N HIS A 204 6.96 8.84 8.14
CA HIS A 204 6.28 7.66 7.59
C HIS A 204 7.05 6.36 7.86
N LEU A 205 6.34 5.30 8.27
CA LEU A 205 6.85 3.94 8.22
C LEU A 205 6.88 3.46 6.78
N SER A 206 8.03 2.97 6.33
CA SER A 206 8.13 2.35 5.01
C SER A 206 7.37 1.02 5.00
N VAL A 207 6.71 0.71 3.89
CA VAL A 207 5.99 -0.54 3.68
C VAL A 207 6.72 -1.36 2.62
N ALA A 208 6.82 -2.68 2.81
CA ALA A 208 7.45 -3.57 1.84
C ALA A 208 6.65 -4.87 1.67
N MET A 209 6.66 -5.40 0.45
CA MET A 209 5.97 -6.63 0.07
C MET A 209 6.88 -7.48 -0.82
N ARG A 210 6.91 -8.79 -0.56
CA ARG A 210 7.57 -9.79 -1.39
C ARG A 210 6.52 -10.66 -2.08
N LEU A 211 6.56 -10.67 -3.41
CA LEU A 211 5.71 -11.52 -4.23
C LEU A 211 6.52 -12.68 -4.78
N ALA A 212 6.01 -13.90 -4.60
CA ALA A 212 6.54 -15.11 -5.22
C ALA A 212 5.64 -15.48 -6.41
N VAL A 213 6.24 -15.58 -7.60
CA VAL A 213 5.56 -16.01 -8.83
C VAL A 213 6.07 -17.39 -9.20
N SER A 214 5.17 -18.37 -9.29
CA SER A 214 5.49 -19.73 -9.73
C SER A 214 4.68 -20.08 -10.97
N THR A 215 5.31 -20.79 -11.91
CA THR A 215 4.76 -21.02 -13.27
C THR A 215 4.09 -22.39 -13.44
N GLY A 216 3.90 -23.17 -12.36
CA GLY A 216 3.20 -24.46 -12.40
C GLY A 216 3.95 -25.60 -13.11
N GLU A 217 5.10 -25.32 -13.72
CA GLU A 217 5.96 -26.32 -14.36
C GLU A 217 6.82 -27.02 -13.28
N GLU A 218 6.39 -28.21 -12.84
CA GLU A 218 7.29 -29.12 -12.12
C GLU A 218 8.45 -29.52 -13.04
N GLU A 219 9.69 -29.44 -12.55
CA GLU A 219 10.86 -29.96 -13.27
C GLU A 219 10.67 -31.46 -13.60
N PRO A 220 10.99 -31.91 -14.82
CA PRO A 220 10.88 -33.31 -15.24
C PRO A 220 11.86 -34.26 -14.54
#